data_AF-A0A0F9C4Z9-F1
#
_entry.id   AF-A0A0F9C4Z9-F1
#
_cell.length_a   1.000
_cell.length_b   1.000
_cell.length_c   1.000
_cell.angle_alpha   90.00
_cell.angle_beta   90.00
_cell.angle_gamma   90.00
#
_symmetry.space_group_name_H-M   'P 1'
#
loop_
_entity.id
_entity.type
_entity.pdbx_description
1 polymer ?
#
loop_
_entity_poly.entity_id
_entity_poly.type
_entity_poly.pdbx_seq_one_letter_code
_entity_poly.pdbx_strand_id
1 'polypeptide(L)'
;MLGIAIPTIRKEGPFFCCILTERIIVMSLPKIENYGKYNSDNYGRHCLKVTMERLTVWFSYNTPVAYQSNSSPIVVRQNDWGTTTGKHLNWIDGGNKKDRIPGKQFESQLYGT
;
A
#
# COMPACT_ATOMS: atom_id res chain seq x y z
N MET A 1 43.55 -9.55 27.47
CA MET A 1 42.89 -10.86 27.27
C MET A 1 41.39 -10.65 27.37
N LEU A 2 40.67 -10.61 26.24
CA LEU A 2 39.19 -10.68 26.27
C LEU A 2 38.79 -12.14 26.06
N GLY A 3 38.12 -12.72 27.05
CA GLY A 3 37.56 -14.06 26.98
C GLY A 3 36.35 -14.07 26.06
N ILE A 4 36.41 -14.91 25.02
CA ILE A 4 35.28 -15.18 24.12
C ILE A 4 34.38 -16.19 24.85
N ALA A 5 33.19 -15.75 25.27
CA ALA A 5 32.19 -16.64 25.84
C ALA A 5 31.64 -17.56 24.74
N ILE A 6 31.86 -18.86 24.90
CA ILE A 6 31.31 -19.91 24.02
C ILE A 6 29.84 -20.13 24.42
N PRO A 7 28.85 -19.91 23.53
CA PRO A 7 27.46 -20.15 23.88
C PRO A 7 27.16 -21.65 23.95
N THR A 8 26.64 -22.07 25.10
CA THR A 8 26.17 -23.42 25.39
C THR A 8 24.92 -23.75 24.56
N ILE A 9 25.02 -24.74 23.67
CA ILE A 9 23.89 -25.25 22.88
C ILE A 9 23.05 -26.17 23.78
N ARG A 10 21.85 -25.74 24.19
CA ARG A 10 20.82 -26.66 24.73
C ARG A 10 19.92 -27.13 23.59
N LYS A 11 19.84 -28.46 23.42
CA LYS A 11 18.87 -29.10 22.52
C LYS A 11 17.52 -29.20 23.26
N GLU A 12 16.56 -28.38 22.85
CA GLU A 12 15.16 -28.51 23.28
C GLU A 12 14.27 -28.48 22.03
N GLY A 13 13.74 -29.65 21.63
CA GLY A 13 12.56 -29.78 20.76
C GLY A 13 12.67 -29.35 19.29
N PRO A 14 11.69 -29.74 18.44
CA PRO A 14 11.75 -29.55 16.99
C PRO A 14 11.34 -28.15 16.51
N PHE A 15 11.09 -27.19 17.42
CA PHE A 15 10.75 -25.82 17.06
C PHE A 15 12.00 -24.96 17.07
N PHE A 16 12.77 -25.09 15.99
CA PHE A 16 13.91 -24.23 15.71
C PHE A 16 13.39 -22.81 15.33
N CYS A 17 12.94 -22.05 16.32
CA CYS A 17 12.89 -20.59 16.21
C CYS A 17 14.26 -20.08 16.64
N CYS A 18 15.12 -19.90 15.65
CA CYS A 18 16.42 -19.26 15.83
C CYS A 18 16.16 -17.81 16.28
N ILE A 19 16.22 -17.55 17.60
CA ILE A 19 16.27 -16.18 18.13
C ILE A 19 17.71 -15.70 17.93
N LEU A 20 18.05 -15.43 16.67
CA LEU A 20 19.10 -14.51 16.30
C LEU A 20 18.43 -13.15 16.23
N THR A 21 18.95 -12.23 17.04
CA THR A 21 18.53 -10.84 17.20
C THR A 21 18.80 -10.04 15.91
N GLU A 22 18.12 -10.39 14.84
CA GLU A 22 17.99 -9.58 13.64
C GLU A 22 16.52 -9.22 13.53
N ARG A 23 16.22 -7.93 13.42
CA ARG A 23 14.86 -7.40 13.40
C ARG A 23 14.02 -8.12 12.35
N ILE A 24 13.21 -9.09 12.77
CA ILE A 24 12.04 -9.51 12.00
C ILE A 24 11.12 -8.30 12.01
N ILE A 25 11.19 -7.48 10.97
CA ILE A 25 10.15 -6.50 10.68
C ILE A 25 8.94 -7.35 10.34
N VAL A 26 8.06 -7.58 11.31
CA VAL A 26 6.79 -8.26 11.09
C VAL A 26 5.94 -7.31 10.25
N MET A 27 6.14 -7.34 8.92
CA MET A 27 5.28 -6.59 8.03
C MET A 27 3.88 -7.17 8.15
N SER A 28 2.93 -6.36 8.62
CA SER A 28 1.53 -6.77 8.66
C SER A 28 1.07 -7.19 7.27
N LEU A 29 0.23 -8.23 7.19
CA LEU A 29 -0.38 -8.63 5.92
C LEU A 29 -1.11 -7.45 5.28
N PRO A 30 -0.99 -7.28 3.95
CA PRO A 30 -1.68 -6.21 3.25
C PRO A 30 -3.19 -6.42 3.36
N LYS A 31 -3.92 -5.35 3.67
CA LYS A 31 -5.37 -5.34 3.65
C LYS A 31 -5.86 -4.94 2.27
N ILE A 32 -6.70 -5.76 1.66
CA ILE A 32 -7.25 -5.55 0.32
C ILE A 32 -8.76 -5.35 0.44
N GLU A 33 -9.25 -4.22 -0.06
CA GLU A 33 -10.67 -3.82 0.06
C GLU A 33 -11.17 -3.22 -1.27
N ASN A 34 -12.49 -3.22 -1.47
CA ASN A 34 -13.12 -2.48 -2.57
C ASN A 34 -13.58 -1.10 -2.07
N TYR A 35 -13.36 -0.05 -2.85
CA TYR A 35 -13.78 1.33 -2.51
C TYR A 35 -14.91 1.87 -3.41
N GLY A 36 -15.27 1.16 -4.46
CA GLY A 36 -16.25 1.59 -5.45
C GLY A 36 -17.68 1.28 -5.02
N LYS A 37 -18.58 2.23 -5.25
CA LYS A 37 -20.04 2.05 -5.04
C LYS A 37 -20.70 1.54 -6.32
N TYR A 38 -20.42 0.30 -6.71
CA TYR A 38 -21.09 -0.33 -7.84
C TYR A 38 -22.33 -1.12 -7.36
N ASN A 39 -23.43 -1.04 -8.12
CA ASN A 39 -24.69 -1.75 -7.83
C ASN A 39 -24.65 -3.26 -8.14
N SER A 40 -23.54 -3.79 -8.66
CA SER A 40 -23.43 -5.21 -9.00
C SER A 40 -22.09 -5.78 -8.55
N ASP A 41 -22.15 -6.97 -7.98
CA ASP A 41 -21.02 -7.65 -7.31
C ASP A 41 -19.87 -8.05 -8.25
N ASN A 42 -20.09 -7.98 -9.57
CA ASN A 42 -19.10 -8.41 -10.56
C ASN A 42 -18.00 -7.36 -10.85
N TYR A 43 -18.11 -6.14 -10.30
CA TYR A 43 -17.13 -5.06 -10.51
C TYR A 43 -16.03 -4.98 -9.44
N GLY A 44 -15.92 -6.02 -8.61
CA GLY A 44 -14.95 -6.14 -7.50
C GLY A 44 -13.50 -5.87 -7.87
N ARG A 45 -13.12 -6.09 -9.14
CA ARG A 45 -11.73 -5.96 -9.65
C ARG A 45 -11.35 -4.58 -10.18
N HIS A 46 -12.29 -3.65 -10.33
CA HIS A 46 -12.00 -2.36 -10.97
C HIS A 46 -11.63 -1.26 -9.98
N CYS A 47 -11.96 -1.42 -8.71
CA CYS A 47 -11.71 -0.45 -7.65
C CYS A 47 -11.10 -1.14 -6.45
N LEU A 48 -9.77 -1.31 -6.49
CA LEU A 48 -9.03 -1.96 -5.42
C LEU A 48 -8.36 -0.91 -4.54
N LYS A 49 -8.47 -1.07 -3.22
CA LYS A 49 -7.68 -0.34 -2.23
C LYS A 49 -6.78 -1.34 -1.52
N VAL A 50 -5.48 -1.11 -1.60
CA VAL A 50 -4.47 -1.94 -0.92
C VAL A 50 -3.81 -1.10 0.16
N THR A 51 -3.88 -1.58 1.40
CA THR A 51 -3.28 -0.91 2.56
C THR A 51 -2.15 -1.78 3.10
N MET A 52 -0.93 -1.24 3.08
CA MET A 52 0.31 -1.82 3.56
C MET A 52 0.87 -0.93 4.66
N GLU A 53 0.53 -1.19 5.92
CA GLU A 53 0.95 -0.43 7.10
C GLU A 53 0.83 1.11 6.94
N ARG A 54 1.88 1.74 6.42
CA ARG A 54 2.05 3.17 6.22
C ARG A 54 1.67 3.66 4.83
N LEU A 55 1.32 2.78 3.91
CA LEU A 55 1.01 3.14 2.53
C LEU A 55 -0.34 2.56 2.15
N THR A 56 -1.25 3.43 1.72
CA THR A 56 -2.51 3.02 1.09
C THR A 56 -2.46 3.43 -0.38
N VAL A 57 -2.80 2.52 -1.28
CA VAL A 57 -2.86 2.77 -2.72
C VAL A 57 -4.23 2.39 -3.25
N TRP A 58 -4.79 3.26 -4.07
CA TRP A 58 -6.05 3.03 -4.78
C TRP A 58 -5.75 2.77 -6.25
N PHE A 59 -6.40 1.75 -6.79
CA PHE A 59 -6.26 1.31 -8.17
C PHE A 59 -7.57 1.43 -8.92
N SER A 60 -7.50 2.04 -10.10
CA SER A 60 -8.47 1.86 -11.19
C SER A 60 -7.96 0.71 -12.05
N TYR A 61 -8.63 -0.44 -12.00
CA TYR A 61 -8.13 -1.68 -12.59
C TYR A 61 -6.73 -2.03 -12.04
N ASN A 62 -5.69 -2.01 -12.89
CA ASN A 62 -4.29 -2.25 -12.54
C ASN A 62 -3.49 -0.94 -12.35
N THR A 63 -4.11 0.21 -12.54
CA THR A 63 -3.43 1.50 -12.60
C THR A 63 -3.59 2.23 -11.25
N PRO A 64 -2.49 2.62 -10.58
CA PRO A 64 -2.56 3.40 -9.36
C PRO A 64 -3.02 4.82 -9.68
N VAL A 65 -4.06 5.26 -8.98
CA VAL A 65 -4.74 6.54 -9.22
C VAL A 65 -4.72 7.48 -8.00
N ALA A 66 -4.51 6.93 -6.81
CA ALA A 66 -4.29 7.71 -5.60
C ALA A 66 -3.40 6.94 -4.64
N TYR A 67 -2.72 7.66 -3.75
CA TYR A 67 -2.01 7.06 -2.63
C TYR A 67 -2.12 7.93 -1.38
N GLN A 68 -1.84 7.32 -0.24
CA GLN A 68 -1.74 7.99 1.05
C GLN A 68 -0.56 7.39 1.80
N SER A 69 0.38 8.24 2.21
CA SER A 69 1.54 7.85 2.99
C SER A 69 1.39 8.35 4.43
N ASN A 70 1.44 7.42 5.39
CA ASN A 70 1.24 7.64 6.82
C ASN A 70 -0.07 8.41 7.08
N SER A 71 0.01 9.47 7.87
CA SER A 71 -1.10 10.38 8.18
C SER A 71 -1.20 11.57 7.21
N SER A 72 -0.54 11.50 6.05
CA SER A 72 -0.63 12.57 5.05
C SER A 72 -2.01 12.63 4.40
N PRO A 73 -2.38 13.77 3.78
CA PRO A 73 -3.53 13.83 2.90
C PRO A 73 -3.45 12.82 1.76
N ILE A 74 -4.60 12.40 1.24
CA ILE A 74 -4.66 11.54 0.05
C ILE A 74 -4.19 12.36 -1.15
N VAL A 75 -3.22 11.83 -1.87
CA VAL A 75 -2.72 12.40 -3.12
C VAL A 75 -3.41 11.70 -4.27
N VAL A 76 -4.11 12.46 -5.11
CA VAL A 76 -4.90 11.95 -6.23
C VAL A 76 -4.30 12.42 -7.54
N ARG A 77 -4.17 11.51 -8.51
CA ARG A 77 -3.65 11.83 -9.83
C ARG A 77 -4.71 12.52 -10.70
N GLN A 78 -4.27 13.41 -11.57
CA GLN A 78 -5.11 13.96 -12.64
C GLN A 78 -5.62 12.83 -13.57
N ASN A 79 -6.82 13.04 -14.13
CA ASN A 79 -7.40 12.06 -15.03
C ASN A 79 -6.81 12.17 -16.43
N ASP A 80 -5.97 11.20 -16.78
CA ASP A 80 -5.36 11.10 -18.11
C ASP A 80 -6.05 10.06 -19.03
N TRP A 81 -7.08 9.33 -18.53
CA TRP A 81 -7.62 8.14 -19.20
C TRP A 81 -9.06 8.27 -19.72
N GLY A 82 -9.87 9.16 -19.11
CA GLY A 82 -11.25 9.42 -19.54
C GLY A 82 -12.31 9.19 -18.47
N THR A 83 -13.57 9.08 -18.89
CA THR A 83 -14.75 9.20 -18.02
C THR A 83 -14.83 8.13 -16.93
N THR A 84 -14.51 6.87 -17.26
CA THR A 84 -14.58 5.75 -16.31
C THR A 84 -13.63 5.94 -15.12
N THR A 85 -12.37 6.31 -15.38
CA THR A 85 -11.40 6.61 -14.33
C THR A 85 -11.78 7.89 -13.58
N GLY A 86 -12.35 8.88 -14.28
CA GLY A 86 -12.87 10.10 -13.63
C GLY A 86 -13.89 9.81 -12.53
N LYS A 87 -14.76 8.82 -12.71
CA LYS A 87 -15.71 8.37 -11.68
C LYS A 87 -14.99 7.82 -10.44
N HIS A 88 -13.92 7.06 -10.64
CA HIS A 88 -13.14 6.50 -9.54
C HIS A 88 -12.43 7.59 -8.74
N LEU A 89 -11.82 8.55 -9.41
CA LEU A 89 -11.17 9.69 -8.75
C LEU A 89 -12.18 10.47 -7.90
N ASN A 90 -13.38 10.71 -8.43
CA ASN A 90 -14.44 11.38 -7.70
C ASN A 90 -14.90 10.62 -6.44
N TRP A 91 -14.81 9.29 -6.43
CA TRP A 91 -15.09 8.50 -5.21
C TRP A 91 -14.01 8.65 -4.14
N ILE A 92 -12.78 8.97 -4.54
CA ILE A 92 -11.63 9.12 -3.64
C ILE A 92 -11.57 10.54 -3.09
N ASP A 93 -11.69 11.56 -3.95
CA ASP A 93 -11.55 12.97 -3.58
C ASP A 93 -12.87 13.74 -3.44
N GLY A 94 -14.02 13.05 -3.50
CA GLY A 94 -15.33 13.69 -3.46
C GLY A 94 -15.66 14.55 -4.69
N GLY A 95 -14.88 14.44 -5.77
CA GLY A 95 -15.01 15.24 -6.98
C GLY A 95 -14.15 16.51 -7.01
N ASN A 96 -13.29 16.73 -6.01
CA ASN A 96 -12.41 17.90 -5.98
C ASN A 96 -11.22 17.74 -6.94
N LYS A 97 -11.37 18.26 -8.15
CA LYS A 97 -10.35 18.16 -9.21
C LYS A 97 -9.15 19.08 -9.01
N LYS A 98 -9.25 20.11 -8.17
CA LYS A 98 -8.23 21.17 -8.05
C LYS A 98 -6.96 20.69 -7.37
N ASP A 99 -7.09 19.74 -6.45
CA ASP A 99 -5.99 19.22 -5.65
C ASP A 99 -5.32 17.99 -6.30
N ARG A 100 -5.75 17.63 -7.51
CA ARG A 100 -5.15 16.53 -8.27
C ARG A 100 -3.81 16.95 -8.85
N ILE A 101 -2.81 16.09 -8.72
CA ILE A 101 -1.47 16.36 -9.24
C ILE A 101 -1.26 15.77 -10.64
N PRO A 102 -0.40 16.36 -11.48
CA PRO A 102 -0.05 15.82 -12.79
C PRO A 102 0.52 14.39 -12.71
N GLY A 103 0.26 13.57 -13.73
CA GLY A 103 0.69 12.17 -13.75
C GLY A 103 2.19 11.94 -13.52
N LYS A 104 3.06 12.75 -14.15
CA LYS A 104 4.51 12.65 -13.93
C LYS A 104 4.92 12.93 -12.49
N GLN A 105 4.30 13.94 -11.86
CA GLN A 105 4.58 14.27 -10.47
C GLN A 105 4.11 13.14 -9.54
N PHE A 106 2.94 12.56 -9.84
CA PHE A 106 2.41 11.41 -9.09
C PHE A 106 3.33 10.21 -9.15
N GLU A 107 3.81 9.86 -10.35
CA GLU A 107 4.70 8.72 -10.55
C GLU A 107 6.05 8.91 -9.84
N SER A 108 6.65 10.10 -9.92
CA SER A 108 7.88 10.41 -9.19
C SER A 108 7.69 10.31 -7.67
N GLN A 109 6.57 10.80 -7.13
CA GLN A 109 6.28 10.70 -5.70
C GLN A 109 6.00 9.26 -5.22
N LEU A 110 5.37 8.43 -6.06
CA LEU A 110 4.98 7.06 -5.70
C LEU A 110 6.13 6.06 -5.88
N TYR A 111 6.89 6.17 -6.97
CA TYR A 111 7.94 5.21 -7.32
C TYR A 111 9.35 5.67 -6.95
N GLY A 112 9.54 6.96 -6.65
CA GLY A 112 10.86 7.53 -6.34
C GLY A 112 11.76 7.69 -7.57
N THR A 113 11.18 7.78 -8.77
CA THR A 113 11.87 7.97 -10.06
C THR A 113 12.11 9.43 -10.40
#